data_AF-A0A7V0X8L8-F1
#
_entry.id   AF-A0A7V0X8L8-F1
#
_cell.length_a   1.000
_cell.length_b   1.000
_cell.length_c   1.000
_cell.angle_alpha   90.00
_cell.angle_beta   90.00
_cell.angle_gamma   90.00
#
_symmetry.space_group_name_H-M   'P 1'
#
loop_
_entity.id
_entity.type
_entity.pdbx_description
1 polymer ?
#
loop_
_entity_poly.entity_id
_entity_poly.type
_entity_poly.pdbx_seq_one_letter_code
_entity_poly.pdbx_strand_id
1 'polypeptide(L)'
;MLIVAGIAVSVIIQTMNSLEEQALSTGRETMREISSGLKVTQVTGYYNGSKITQLAIFLRTIAGSDGVDLSYSYITLSDGSKQVILNYTTNCYSDNVSNGLFGTLNSSLLSSTTYGIMIVRDYDSSCLQTNPT
;
A
#
# COMPACT_ATOMS: atom_id res chain seq x y z
N MET A 1 -51.14 -25.28 -7.47
CA MET A 1 -50.20 -25.06 -6.35
C MET A 1 -48.73 -25.36 -6.70
N LEU A 2 -48.45 -26.28 -7.63
CA LEU A 2 -47.08 -26.59 -8.11
C LEU A 2 -46.25 -25.39 -8.61
N ILE A 3 -46.88 -24.44 -9.30
CA ILE A 3 -46.20 -23.26 -9.87
C ILE A 3 -45.75 -22.28 -8.77
N VAL A 4 -46.54 -22.16 -7.69
CA VAL A 4 -46.21 -21.28 -6.55
C VAL A 4 -45.03 -21.83 -5.75
N ALA A 5 -44.95 -23.16 -5.61
CA ALA A 5 -43.79 -23.80 -4.99
C ALA A 5 -42.52 -23.60 -5.81
N GLY A 6 -42.59 -23.69 -7.14
CA GLY A 6 -41.45 -23.42 -8.03
C GLY A 6 -40.92 -21.99 -7.90
N ILE A 7 -41.82 -21.00 -7.87
CA ILE A 7 -41.43 -19.58 -7.71
C ILE A 7 -40.81 -19.33 -6.33
N ALA A 8 -41.38 -19.92 -5.27
CA ALA A 8 -40.83 -19.79 -3.92
C ALA A 8 -39.43 -20.43 -3.80
N VAL A 9 -39.23 -21.62 -4.40
CA VAL A 9 -37.92 -22.28 -4.44
C VAL A 9 -36.90 -21.45 -5.22
N SER A 10 -37.27 -20.88 -6.37
CA SER A 10 -36.36 -20.01 -7.14
C SER A 10 -35.87 -18.81 -6.34
N VAL A 11 -36.75 -18.17 -5.57
CA VAL A 11 -36.38 -17.04 -4.71
C VAL A 11 -35.45 -17.50 -3.58
N ILE A 12 -35.70 -18.65 -2.96
CA ILE A 12 -34.83 -19.21 -1.91
C ILE A 12 -33.44 -19.57 -2.46
N ILE A 13 -33.35 -20.17 -3.66
CA ILE A 13 -32.05 -20.48 -4.27
C ILE A 13 -31.31 -19.19 -4.64
N GLN A 14 -32.01 -18.20 -5.17
CA GLN A 14 -31.41 -16.92 -5.51
C GLN A 14 -30.84 -16.21 -4.28
N THR A 15 -31.56 -16.23 -3.15
CA THR A 15 -31.05 -15.65 -1.90
C THR A 15 -29.91 -16.47 -1.31
N MET A 16 -29.96 -17.81 -1.38
CA MET A 16 -28.86 -18.67 -0.93
C MET A 16 -27.58 -18.41 -1.72
N ASN A 17 -27.65 -18.33 -3.06
CA ASN A 17 -26.48 -18.08 -3.91
C ASN A 17 -25.86 -16.71 -3.62
N SER A 18 -26.69 -15.66 -3.47
CA SER A 18 -26.19 -14.32 -3.13
C SER A 18 -25.55 -14.27 -1.74
N LEU A 19 -26.12 -14.98 -0.76
CA LEU A 19 -25.55 -15.06 0.58
C LEU A 19 -24.24 -15.84 0.61
N GLU A 20 -24.13 -16.92 -0.17
CA GLU A 20 -22.90 -17.70 -0.31
C GLU A 20 -21.79 -16.88 -0.98
N GLU A 21 -22.10 -16.19 -2.07
CA GLU A 21 -21.14 -15.30 -2.74
C GLU A 21 -20.64 -14.21 -1.78
N GLN A 22 -21.56 -13.60 -1.02
CA GLN A 22 -21.20 -12.59 -0.02
C GLN A 22 -20.36 -13.18 1.11
N ALA A 23 -20.71 -14.36 1.63
CA ALA A 23 -19.96 -15.03 2.69
C ALA A 23 -18.53 -15.39 2.24
N LEU A 24 -18.39 -15.88 1.00
CA LEU A 24 -17.09 -16.17 0.40
C LEU A 24 -16.27 -14.90 0.18
N SER A 25 -16.89 -13.84 -0.34
CA SER A 25 -16.22 -12.56 -0.56
C SER A 25 -15.71 -11.97 0.75
N THR A 26 -16.57 -11.88 1.78
CA THR A 26 -16.19 -11.38 3.10
C THR A 26 -15.11 -12.25 3.74
N GLY A 27 -15.21 -13.58 3.63
CA GLY A 27 -14.17 -14.49 4.13
C GLY A 27 -12.80 -14.23 3.49
N ARG A 28 -12.75 -14.02 2.17
CA ARG A 28 -11.52 -13.68 1.45
C ARG A 28 -11.01 -12.29 1.83
N GLU A 29 -11.89 -11.32 1.96
CA GLU A 29 -11.53 -9.95 2.33
C GLU A 29 -10.95 -9.88 3.75
N THR A 30 -11.57 -10.54 4.72
CA THR A 30 -11.04 -10.62 6.09
C THR A 30 -9.71 -11.38 6.14
N MET A 31 -9.57 -12.48 5.40
CA MET A 31 -8.28 -13.18 5.31
C MET A 31 -7.19 -12.29 4.68
N ARG A 32 -7.54 -11.50 3.67
CA ARG A 32 -6.61 -10.53 3.07
C ARG A 32 -6.26 -9.44 4.08
N GLU A 33 -7.23 -8.89 4.80
CA GLU A 33 -7.01 -7.83 5.78
C GLU A 33 -6.03 -8.26 6.90
N ILE A 34 -6.14 -9.49 7.41
CA ILE A 34 -5.25 -9.99 8.47
C ILE A 34 -3.87 -10.44 7.95
N SER A 35 -3.78 -10.85 6.68
CA SER A 35 -2.53 -11.35 6.08
C SER A 35 -1.73 -10.26 5.39
N SER A 36 -2.39 -9.19 4.94
CA SER A 36 -1.76 -8.02 4.36
C SER A 36 -1.11 -7.18 5.44
N GLY A 37 0.14 -6.79 5.22
CA GLY A 37 0.86 -5.99 6.20
C GLY A 37 2.20 -5.47 5.69
N LEU A 38 2.52 -4.26 6.12
CA LEU A 38 3.80 -3.61 5.86
C LEU A 38 4.60 -3.53 7.16
N LYS A 39 5.88 -3.92 7.07
CA LYS A 39 6.83 -3.83 8.17
C LYS A 39 7.91 -2.80 7.83
N VAL A 40 8.08 -1.83 8.72
CA VAL A 40 9.23 -0.93 8.71
C VAL A 40 10.45 -1.70 9.23
N THR A 41 11.48 -1.81 8.40
CA THR A 41 12.71 -2.54 8.74
C THR A 41 13.80 -1.63 9.28
N GLN A 42 13.96 -0.46 8.67
CA GLN A 42 14.98 0.52 9.05
C GLN A 42 14.52 1.92 8.67
N VAL A 43 14.87 2.91 9.49
CA VAL A 43 14.69 4.32 9.19
C VAL A 43 16.06 4.98 9.25
N THR A 44 16.44 5.71 8.21
CA THR A 44 17.74 6.39 8.11
C THR A 44 17.51 7.85 7.73
N GLY A 45 18.18 8.77 8.43
CA GLY A 45 18.13 10.21 8.12
C GLY A 45 19.45 10.70 7.52
N TYR A 46 19.38 11.63 6.59
CA TYR A 46 20.54 12.37 6.11
C TYR A 46 20.73 13.63 6.95
N TYR A 47 21.87 13.71 7.63
CA TYR A 47 22.25 14.84 8.46
C TYR A 47 23.24 15.74 7.73
N ASN A 48 22.86 17.00 7.51
CA ASN A 48 23.68 17.98 6.79
C ASN A 48 24.47 18.90 7.75
N GLY A 49 24.89 18.41 8.92
CA GLY A 49 25.68 19.18 9.89
C GLY A 49 24.90 20.15 10.79
N SER A 50 23.61 20.37 10.55
CA SER A 50 22.76 21.25 11.39
C SER A 50 21.36 20.68 11.61
N LYS A 51 20.76 20.10 10.56
CA LYS A 51 19.42 19.50 10.60
C LYS A 51 19.36 18.22 9.77
N ILE A 52 18.42 17.35 10.11
CA ILE A 52 18.06 16.20 9.26
C ILE A 52 17.22 16.77 8.12
N THR A 53 17.70 16.65 6.88
CA THR A 53 17.04 17.22 5.70
C THR A 53 16.27 16.19 4.89
N GLN A 54 16.67 14.92 4.96
CA GLN A 54 16.02 13.83 4.25
C GLN A 54 15.86 12.64 5.18
N LEU A 55 14.80 11.85 4.96
CA LEU A 55 14.50 10.65 5.72
C LEU A 55 14.13 9.54 4.74
N ALA A 56 14.80 8.40 4.86
CA ALA A 56 14.56 7.19 4.09
C ALA A 56 13.98 6.11 5.01
N ILE A 57 12.81 5.60 4.66
CA ILE A 57 12.11 4.52 5.38
C ILE A 57 12.19 3.26 4.52
N PHE A 58 12.79 2.21 5.05
CA PHE A 58 12.84 0.91 4.40
C PHE A 58 11.63 0.08 4.81
N LEU A 59 10.77 -0.17 3.83
CA LEU A 59 9.56 -0.97 3.99
C LEU A 59 9.74 -2.34 3.35
N ARG A 60 9.07 -3.34 3.93
CA ARG A 60 8.96 -4.70 3.40
C ARG A 60 7.55 -5.22 3.69
N THR A 61 6.97 -5.95 2.76
CA THR A 61 5.75 -6.73 2.98
C THR A 61 6.00 -7.90 3.92
N ILE A 62 5.02 -8.23 4.77
CA ILE A 62 5.12 -9.44 5.60
C ILE A 62 4.97 -10.70 4.74
N ALA A 63 5.50 -11.82 5.22
CA ALA A 63 5.35 -13.09 4.52
C ALA A 63 3.86 -13.49 4.47
N GLY A 64 3.38 -13.85 3.28
CA GLY A 64 1.97 -14.18 3.06
C GLY A 64 1.07 -12.97 2.82
N SER A 65 1.63 -11.75 2.75
CA SER A 65 0.90 -10.58 2.27
C SER A 65 0.57 -10.73 0.80
N ASP A 66 -0.65 -10.34 0.43
CA ASP A 66 -0.99 -10.01 -0.95
C ASP A 66 -0.25 -8.72 -1.36
N GLY A 67 -0.27 -8.37 -2.65
CA GLY A 67 0.30 -7.11 -3.15
C GLY A 67 -0.29 -5.91 -2.42
N VAL A 68 0.55 -4.96 -2.00
CA VAL A 68 0.12 -3.76 -1.28
C VAL A 68 0.37 -2.55 -2.15
N ASP A 69 -0.69 -1.93 -2.63
CA ASP A 69 -0.59 -0.70 -3.42
C ASP A 69 -0.21 0.48 -2.53
N LEU A 70 1.00 1.00 -2.76
CA LEU A 70 1.52 2.14 -2.00
C LEU A 70 0.88 3.47 -2.42
N SER A 71 0.16 3.54 -3.53
CA SER A 71 -0.54 4.76 -3.99
C SER A 71 -1.62 5.21 -3.01
N TYR A 72 -2.27 4.26 -2.35
CA TYR A 72 -3.30 4.50 -1.33
C TYR A 72 -2.71 4.55 0.09
N SER A 73 -1.40 4.41 0.24
CA SER A 73 -0.76 4.41 1.55
C SER A 73 -0.39 5.82 2.01
N TYR A 74 -0.65 6.10 3.29
CA TYR A 74 -0.37 7.36 3.95
C TYR A 74 0.69 7.19 5.02
N ILE A 75 1.73 8.01 5.00
CA ILE A 75 2.76 8.02 6.03
C ILE A 75 2.50 9.20 6.95
N THR A 76 2.21 8.92 8.22
CA THR A 76 2.05 9.98 9.23
C THR A 76 3.34 10.15 10.00
N LEU A 77 3.89 11.36 9.99
CA LEU A 77 5.03 11.75 10.81
C LEU A 77 4.56 12.75 11.87
N SER A 78 5.01 12.56 13.11
CA SER A 78 4.71 13.46 14.22
C SER A 78 5.97 13.72 15.04
N ASP A 79 6.21 15.00 15.34
CA ASP A 79 7.31 15.47 16.21
C ASP A 79 6.77 15.97 17.56
N GLY A 80 5.62 15.43 17.99
CA GLY A 80 4.94 15.80 19.24
C GLY A 80 4.18 17.13 19.21
N SER A 81 4.62 18.12 18.41
CA SER A 81 3.94 19.43 18.26
C SER A 81 3.27 19.63 16.90
N LYS A 82 3.71 18.93 15.86
CA LYS A 82 3.13 18.98 14.52
C LYS A 82 3.01 17.57 13.96
N GLN A 83 1.87 17.30 13.34
CA GLN A 83 1.60 16.08 12.61
C GLN A 83 1.47 16.41 11.12
N VAL A 84 2.14 15.64 10.29
CA VAL A 84 2.09 15.77 8.83
C VAL A 84 1.73 14.42 8.25
N ILE A 85 0.80 14.44 7.30
CA ILE A 85 0.41 13.27 6.51
C ILE A 85 1.08 13.44 5.14
N LEU A 86 1.83 12.42 4.74
CA LEU A 86 2.51 12.36 3.46
C LEU A 86 1.74 11.43 2.52
N ASN A 87 1.48 11.92 1.31
CA ASN A 87 0.82 11.18 0.23
C ASN A 87 1.83 10.75 -0.82
N TYR A 88 1.55 9.66 -1.53
CA TYR A 88 2.39 9.23 -2.64
C TYR A 88 2.37 10.26 -3.78
N THR A 89 3.53 10.51 -4.40
CA THR A 89 3.64 11.26 -5.66
C THR A 89 4.36 10.44 -6.72
N THR A 90 3.79 10.42 -7.93
CA THR A 90 4.39 9.75 -9.08
C THR A 90 5.63 10.49 -9.60
N ASN A 91 5.81 11.76 -9.23
CA ASN A 91 6.91 12.59 -9.73
C ASN A 91 8.29 12.22 -9.13
N CYS A 92 8.29 11.43 -8.05
CA CYS A 92 9.50 11.02 -7.35
C CYS A 92 9.55 9.50 -7.24
N TYR A 93 9.90 8.86 -8.36
CA TYR A 93 10.06 7.43 -8.48
C TYR A 93 11.44 7.10 -9.06
N SER A 94 12.09 6.06 -8.53
CA SER A 94 13.30 5.50 -9.11
C SER A 94 13.32 3.99 -8.95
N ASP A 95 13.60 3.30 -10.04
CA ASP A 95 13.65 1.84 -10.17
C ASP A 95 15.02 1.24 -9.82
N ASN A 96 16.03 2.10 -9.63
CA ASN A 96 17.40 1.69 -9.34
C ASN A 96 18.06 2.66 -8.37
N VAL A 97 18.96 2.16 -7.54
CA VAL A 97 19.79 3.01 -6.68
C VAL A 97 20.96 3.54 -7.51
N SER A 98 20.92 4.83 -7.85
CA SER A 98 22.01 5.52 -8.55
C SER A 98 22.52 6.67 -7.69
N ASN A 99 23.82 6.69 -7.39
CA ASN A 99 24.43 7.71 -6.53
C ASN A 99 23.97 7.68 -5.05
N GLY A 100 23.65 6.48 -4.54
CA GLY A 100 23.34 6.23 -3.13
C GLY A 100 21.93 6.64 -2.69
N LEU A 101 21.56 6.28 -1.45
CA LEU A 101 20.18 6.37 -0.93
C LEU A 101 19.58 7.79 -0.92
N PHE A 102 20.40 8.82 -0.73
CA PHE A 102 19.94 10.22 -0.65
C PHE A 102 20.27 11.05 -1.90
N GLY A 103 20.93 10.44 -2.89
CA GLY A 103 21.30 11.07 -4.17
C GLY A 103 20.50 10.56 -5.36
N THR A 104 19.81 9.42 -5.22
CA THR A 104 19.04 8.78 -6.29
C THR A 104 17.75 9.54 -6.62
N LEU A 105 17.02 10.01 -5.60
CA LEU A 105 15.77 10.77 -5.79
C LEU A 105 16.05 12.26 -5.76
N ASN A 106 15.48 13.01 -6.72
CA ASN A 106 15.54 14.46 -6.70
C ASN A 106 14.58 15.00 -5.63
N SER A 107 15.12 15.33 -4.46
CA SER A 107 14.37 15.87 -3.32
C SER A 107 13.63 17.18 -3.63
N SER A 108 14.00 17.89 -4.71
CA SER A 108 13.36 19.15 -5.11
C SER A 108 11.98 18.96 -5.74
N LEU A 109 11.66 17.73 -6.16
CA LEU A 109 10.37 17.37 -6.74
C LEU A 109 9.34 16.95 -5.68
N LEU A 110 9.76 16.82 -4.41
CA LEU A 110 8.87 16.55 -3.28
C LEU A 110 8.37 17.84 -2.63
N SER A 111 7.09 17.84 -2.26
CA SER A 111 6.48 18.88 -1.43
C SER A 111 6.48 18.48 0.05
N SER A 112 6.11 19.39 0.93
CA SER A 112 6.00 19.15 2.39
C SER A 112 4.95 18.11 2.78
N THR A 113 4.10 17.66 1.85
CA THR A 113 3.01 16.70 2.08
C THR A 113 3.11 15.47 1.19
N THR A 114 4.22 15.27 0.49
CA THR A 114 4.39 14.12 -0.42
C THR A 114 5.63 13.31 -0.09
N TYR A 115 5.58 12.01 -0.38
CA TYR A 115 6.73 11.11 -0.34
C TYR A 115 6.92 10.43 -1.71
N GLY A 116 8.17 10.06 -1.99
CA GLY A 116 8.58 9.36 -3.19
C GLY A 116 8.98 7.92 -2.86
N ILE A 117 8.99 7.07 -3.89
CA ILE A 117 9.35 5.66 -3.75
C ILE A 117 10.67 5.40 -4.48
N MET A 118 11.57 4.71 -3.79
CA MET A 118 12.78 4.16 -4.38
C MET A 118 12.75 2.66 -4.23
N ILE A 119 12.96 1.97 -5.34
CA ILE A 119 13.03 0.52 -5.35
C ILE A 119 14.47 0.11 -5.09
N VAL A 120 14.65 -0.73 -4.07
CA VAL A 120 15.95 -1.31 -3.72
C VAL A 120 16.06 -2.74 -4.22
N ARG A 121 14.95 -3.47 -4.22
CA ARG A 121 14.84 -4.83 -4.74
C ARG A 121 13.44 -5.05 -5.30
N ASP A 122 13.40 -5.38 -6.57
CA ASP A 122 12.23 -5.86 -7.29
C ASP A 122 12.72 -6.98 -8.24
N TYR A 123 12.05 -8.13 -8.21
CA TYR A 123 12.43 -9.30 -9.01
C TYR A 123 11.46 -9.54 -10.17
N ASP A 124 10.19 -9.18 -10.00
CA ASP A 124 9.10 -9.40 -10.94
C ASP A 124 8.62 -8.10 -11.63
N SER A 125 9.29 -6.97 -11.36
CA SER A 125 8.95 -5.65 -11.91
C SER A 125 7.54 -5.19 -11.56
N SER A 126 7.03 -5.61 -10.39
CA SER A 126 5.67 -5.29 -9.93
C SER A 126 5.54 -3.84 -9.46
N CYS A 127 6.63 -3.23 -8.99
CA CYS A 127 6.61 -1.90 -8.43
C CYS A 127 6.75 -0.84 -9.54
N LEU A 128 5.69 -0.57 -10.30
CA LEU A 128 5.72 0.46 -11.35
C LEU A 128 5.40 1.86 -10.81
N GLN A 129 5.88 2.91 -11.47
CA GLN A 129 5.64 4.31 -11.07
C GLN A 129 4.15 4.66 -10.90
N THR A 130 3.29 4.08 -11.74
CA THR A 130 1.84 4.32 -11.72
C THR A 130 1.09 3.35 -10.81
N ASN A 131 1.65 2.18 -10.51
CA ASN A 131 1.06 1.13 -9.68
C ASN A 131 2.19 0.47 -8.86
N PRO A 132 2.64 1.08 -7.76
CA PRO A 132 3.65 0.51 -6.88
C PRO A 132 3.02 -0.58 -6.00
N THR A 133 2.92 -1.80 -6.53
CA THR A 133 2.37 -2.99 -5.84
C THR A 133 3.43 -4.00 -5.42
#